data_AF-A0A3A2Z1Q4-F1
#
_entry.id   AF-A0A3A2Z1Q4-F1
#
_cell.length_a   1.000
_cell.length_b   1.000
_cell.length_c   1.000
_cell.angle_alpha   90.00
_cell.angle_beta   90.00
_cell.angle_gamma   90.00
#
_symmetry.space_group_name_H-M   'P 1'
#
loop_
_entity.id
_entity.type
_entity.pdbx_description
1 polymer ?
#
loop_
_entity_poly.entity_id
_entity_poly.type
_entity_poly.pdbx_seq_one_letter_code
_entity_poly.pdbx_strand_id
1 'polypeptide(L)' 'MKKDFPANEDPGVKSVQSIFNYYKKYGYNTIVMGASFRNVGEITELAGCDYLTISPNLLEHLFNSTDPVPQKLKAED' A
#
# COMPACT_ATOMS: atom_id res chain seq x y z
N MET A 1 1.99 11.31 -22.11
CA MET A 1 3.02 10.72 -21.24
C MET A 1 2.36 10.29 -19.95
N LYS A 2 2.48 9.01 -19.55
CA LYS A 2 2.19 8.64 -18.16
C LYS A 2 3.22 9.36 -17.29
N LYS A 3 2.77 10.13 -16.30
CA LYS A 3 3.67 10.69 -15.30
C LYS A 3 3.99 9.57 -14.33
N ASP A 4 5.25 9.19 -14.25
CA ASP A 4 5.73 8.35 -13.16
C ASP A 4 5.85 9.25 -11.93
N PHE A 5 4.92 9.08 -10.99
CA PHE A 5 5.00 9.75 -9.70
C PHE A 5 5.96 8.94 -8.80
N PRO A 6 6.76 9.61 -7.95
CA PRO A 6 7.36 8.95 -6.80
C PRO A 6 6.29 8.17 -6.03
N ALA A 7 6.60 6.97 -5.52
CA ALA A 7 5.59 6.10 -4.91
C ALA A 7 4.83 6.78 -3.75
N ASN A 8 5.48 7.64 -2.98
CA ASN A 8 4.87 8.43 -1.90
C ASN A 8 3.96 9.58 -2.41
N GLU A 9 4.10 9.97 -3.67
CA GLU A 9 3.29 10.99 -4.33
C GLU A 9 2.17 10.41 -5.17
N ASP A 10 2.16 9.09 -5.41
CA ASP A 10 1.17 8.41 -6.20
C ASP A 10 -0.26 8.65 -5.65
N PRO A 11 -1.20 9.09 -6.51
CA PRO A 11 -2.56 9.40 -6.07
C PRO A 11 -3.33 8.17 -5.57
N GLY A 12 -3.04 6.98 -6.09
CA GLY A 12 -3.60 5.71 -5.63
C GLY A 12 -3.12 5.37 -4.22
N VAL A 13 -1.82 5.50 -3.96
CA VAL A 13 -1.24 5.33 -2.61
C VAL A 13 -1.89 6.29 -1.62
N LYS A 14 -1.92 7.59 -1.93
CA LYS A 14 -2.55 8.60 -1.06
C LYS A 14 -4.04 8.33 -0.79
N SER A 15 -4.75 7.82 -1.80
CA SER A 15 -6.16 7.44 -1.67
C SER A 15 -6.34 6.30 -0.66
N VAL A 16 -5.57 5.22 -0.79
CA VAL A 16 -5.66 4.08 0.14
C VAL A 16 -5.26 4.49 1.56
N GLN A 17 -4.19 5.27 1.72
CA GLN A 17 -3.78 5.78 3.04
C GLN A 17 -4.90 6.60 3.71
N SER A 18 -5.55 7.47 2.94
CA SER A 18 -6.67 8.29 3.45
C SER A 18 -7.87 7.43 3.86
N ILE A 19 -8.22 6.43 3.06
CA ILE A 19 -9.33 5.49 3.36
C ILE A 19 -9.01 4.64 4.58
N PHE A 20 -7.81 4.06 4.63
CA PHE A 20 -7.35 3.25 5.76
C PHE A 20 -7.41 4.05 7.07
N ASN A 21 -6.81 5.24 7.09
CA ASN A 21 -6.80 6.10 8.29
C ASN A 21 -8.21 6.49 8.73
N TYR A 22 -9.10 6.79 7.77
CA TYR A 22 -10.50 7.06 8.09
C TYR A 22 -11.18 5.85 8.74
N TYR A 23 -10.99 4.66 8.17
CA TYR A 23 -11.63 3.45 8.67
C TYR A 23 -11.17 3.12 10.09
N LYS A 24 -9.86 3.20 10.37
CA LYS A 24 -9.31 2.94 11.70
C LYS A 24 -9.73 4.01 12.70
N LYS A 25 -9.66 5.29 12.34
CA LYS A 25 -10.05 6.41 13.21
C LYS A 25 -11.49 6.33 13.71
N TYR A 26 -12.42 5.82 12.89
CA TYR A 26 -13.84 5.73 13.25
C TYR A 26 -14.29 4.32 13.65
N GLY A 27 -13.35 3.39 13.86
CA GLY A 27 -13.65 2.04 14.34
C GLY A 27 -14.48 1.20 13.37
N TYR A 28 -14.34 1.43 12.06
CA TYR A 28 -14.99 0.59 11.06
C TYR A 28 -14.26 -0.75 10.93
N ASN A 29 -15.01 -1.85 11.09
CA ASN A 29 -14.48 -3.21 11.01
C ASN A 29 -14.25 -3.72 9.58
N THR A 30 -14.61 -2.92 8.57
CA THR A 30 -14.43 -3.30 7.17
C THR A 30 -12.94 -3.38 6.83
N ILE A 31 -12.53 -4.49 6.22
CA ILE A 31 -11.15 -4.72 5.78
C ILE A 31 -10.80 -3.78 4.63
N VAL A 32 -9.67 -3.08 4.73
CA VAL A 32 -9.10 -2.30 3.63
C VAL A 32 -8.06 -3.14 2.89
N MET A 33 -8.37 -3.51 1.65
CA MET A 33 -7.48 -4.30 0.79
C MET A 33 -7.02 -3.49 -0.43
N GLY A 34 -5.74 -3.09 -0.46
CA GLY A 34 -5.14 -2.41 -1.61
C GLY A 34 -4.99 -3.36 -2.80
N ALA A 35 -5.24 -2.86 -4.01
CA ALA A 35 -5.25 -3.66 -5.24
C ALA A 35 -4.74 -2.86 -6.45
N SER A 36 -4.45 -3.55 -7.55
CA SER A 36 -4.05 -2.96 -8.84
C SER A 36 -2.73 -2.16 -8.82
N PHE A 37 -1.70 -2.72 -8.20
CA PHE A 37 -0.35 -2.14 -8.17
C PHE A 37 0.33 -2.10 -9.56
N ARG A 38 1.12 -1.07 -9.81
CA ARG A 38 1.96 -0.89 -10.99
C ARG A 38 3.43 -1.20 -10.73
N ASN A 39 3.88 -0.99 -9.50
CA ASN A 39 5.27 -1.21 -9.09
C ASN A 39 5.35 -1.58 -7.60
N VAL A 40 6.52 -2.06 -7.18
CA VAL A 40 6.79 -2.46 -5.78
C VAL A 40 6.74 -1.26 -4.82
N GLY A 41 7.11 -0.06 -5.28
CA GLY A 41 7.09 1.16 -4.47
C GLY A 41 5.70 1.44 -3.89
N GLU A 42 4.65 1.39 -4.72
CA GLU A 42 3.26 1.55 -4.29
C GLU A 42 2.85 0.54 -3.19
N ILE A 43 3.33 -0.70 -3.29
CA ILE A 43 3.06 -1.76 -2.31
C ILE A 43 3.75 -1.41 -0.98
N THR A 44 5.03 -1.07 -1.03
CA THR A 44 5.83 -0.78 0.17
C THR A 44 5.39 0.50 0.88
N GLU A 45 4.84 1.49 0.17
CA GLU A 45 4.24 2.68 0.77
C GLU A 45 2.92 2.40 1.51
N LEU A 46 2.33 1.22 1.30
CA LEU A 46 1.13 0.74 1.99
C LEU A 46 1.43 -0.39 2.99
N ALA A 47 2.71 -0.63 3.33
CA ALA A 47 3.10 -1.63 4.33
C ALA A 47 2.41 -1.34 5.68
N GLY A 48 1.61 -2.29 6.17
CA GLY A 48 0.77 -2.15 7.36
C GLY A 48 -0.72 -1.93 7.09
N CYS A 49 -1.15 -1.86 5.82
CA CYS A 49 -2.54 -2.03 5.42
C CYS A 49 -3.04 -3.43 5.82
N ASP A 50 -4.36 -3.62 5.99
CA ASP A 50 -4.92 -4.91 6.46
C ASP A 50 -4.55 -6.05 5.50
N TYR A 51 -4.79 -5.83 4.19
CA TYR A 51 -4.42 -6.76 3.13
C TYR A 51 -3.97 -6.02 1.88
N LEU A 52 -3.20 -6.69 1.03
CA LEU A 52 -2.82 -6.23 -0.30
C LEU A 52 -2.94 -7.41 -1.27
N THR A 53 -3.66 -7.24 -2.38
CA THR A 53 -3.72 -8.23 -3.46
C THR A 53 -2.74 -7.84 -4.57
N ILE A 54 -1.73 -8.68 -4.78
CA ILE A 54 -0.55 -8.37 -5.59
C ILE A 54 -0.43 -9.36 -6.75
N SER A 55 -0.04 -8.89 -7.93
CA SER A 55 0.16 -9.76 -9.09
C SER A 55 1.39 -10.66 -8.91
N PRO A 56 1.44 -11.86 -9.54
CA PRO A 56 2.56 -12.78 -9.38
C PRO A 56 3.93 -12.18 -9.71
N ASN A 57 4.00 -11.34 -10.75
CA ASN A 57 5.24 -10.67 -11.15
C ASN A 57 5.78 -9.73 -10.05
N LEU A 58 4.90 -8.93 -9.44
CA LEU A 58 5.31 -8.04 -8.34
C LEU A 58 5.64 -8.81 -7.06
N LEU A 59 4.99 -9.96 -6.82
CA LEU A 59 5.36 -10.87 -5.73
C LEU A 59 6.75 -11.46 -5.91
N GLU A 60 7.12 -11.86 -7.13
CA GLU A 60 8.46 -12.36 -7.44
C GLU A 60 9.53 -11.28 -7.22
N HIS A 61 9.24 -10.03 -7.62
CA HIS A 61 10.13 -8.90 -7.34
C HIS A 61 10.33 -8.66 -5.84
N LEU A 62 9.25 -8.74 -5.06
CA LEU A 62 9.30 -8.62 -3.59
C LEU A 62 10.09 -9.78 -2.96
N PHE A 63 9.86 -11.01 -3.42
CA PHE A 63 10.52 -12.20 -2.90
C PHE A 63 12.04 -12.17 -3.12
N ASN A 64 12.48 -11.63 -4.25
CA ASN A 64 13.90 -11.53 -4.61
C ASN A 64 14.59 -10.26 -4.06
N SER A 65 13.85 -9.35 -3.42
CA SER A 65 14.41 -8.12 -2.84
C SER A 65 14.89 -8.35 -1.39
N THR A 66 15.98 -7.68 -1.03
CA THR A 66 16.47 -7.57 0.35
C THR A 66 16.25 -6.18 0.94
N ASP A 67 15.53 -5.31 0.23
CA ASP A 67 15.28 -3.95 0.67
C ASP A 67 14.37 -3.94 1.91
N PRO A 68 14.61 -3.04 2.87
CA PRO A 68 13.77 -2.95 4.05
C PRO A 68 12.36 -2.47 3.67
N VAL A 69 11.35 -3.13 4.24
CA VAL A 69 9.94 -2.74 4.11
C VAL A 69 9.44 -2.27 5.48
N PRO A 70 9.76 -1.03 5.91
CA PRO A 70 9.28 -0.51 7.19
C PRO A 70 7.76 -0.30 7.14
N GLN A 71 7.09 -0.54 8.26
CA GLN A 71 5.67 -0.26 8.40
C GLN A 71 5.38 1.23 8.18
N LYS A 72 4.51 1.56 7.21
CA LYS A 72 4.08 2.92 6.88
C LYS A 72 2.69 3.25 7.39
N LEU A 73 1.81 2.25 7.45
CA LEU A 73 0.46 2.39 7.98
C LEU A 73 0.34 1.67 9.32
N LYS A 74 -0.26 2.36 10.30
CA LYS A 74 -0.55 1.83 11.63
C LYS A 74 -2.02 2.03 11.89
N ALA A 75 -2.73 0.95 12.23
CA ALA A 75 -3.99 1.10 12.92
C ALA A 75 -3.64 1.68 14.30
N GLU A 76 -4.09 2.90 14.57
CA GLU A 76 -4.13 3.39 15.94
C GLU A 76 -5.25 2.65 16.67
N ASP A 77 -4.99 2.24 17.92
CA ASP A 77 -5.99 1.71 18.84
C ASP A 77 -6.96 2.81 19.29
#